data_AF-V7FKU3-F1
#
_entry.id   AF-V7FKU3-F1
#
_cell.length_a   1.000
_cell.length_b   1.000
_cell.length_c   1.000
_cell.angle_alpha   90.00
_cell.angle_beta   90.00
_cell.angle_gamma   90.00
#
_symmetry.space_group_name_H-M   'P 1'
#
loop_
_entity.id
_entity.type
_entity.pdbx_description
1 polymer ?
#
loop_
_entity_poly.entity_id
_entity_poly.type
_entity_poly.pdbx_seq_one_letter_code
_entity_poly.pdbx_strand_id
1 'polypeptide(L)'
;MNDNEKLAREVKAWRAKGGFTAESAANVLGIPKRTLEGIEQGRGFPYPVLLRVAIESKTLSLQAMLEDSSPVKQRQRKTQSEI
;
A
#
# COMPACT_ATOMS: atom_id res chain seq x y z
N MET A 1 -18.17 12.71 -11.90
CA MET A 1 -17.56 11.62 -11.12
C MET A 1 -17.68 12.00 -9.65
N ASN A 2 -18.29 11.16 -8.84
CA ASN A 2 -18.47 11.46 -7.41
C ASN A 2 -17.20 11.09 -6.62
N ASP A 3 -17.05 11.62 -5.39
CA ASP A 3 -15.86 11.40 -4.56
C ASP A 3 -15.64 9.92 -4.22
N ASN A 4 -16.72 9.14 -4.10
CA ASN A 4 -16.64 7.70 -3.82
C ASN A 4 -16.11 6.91 -5.02
N GLU A 5 -16.50 7.26 -6.24
CA GLU A 5 -15.97 6.68 -7.48
C GLU A 5 -14.48 7.00 -7.65
N LYS A 6 -14.08 8.22 -7.30
CA LYS A 6 -12.66 8.62 -7.29
C LYS A 6 -11.87 7.77 -6.29
N LEU A 7 -12.37 7.65 -5.05
CA LEU A 7 -11.76 6.79 -4.03
C LEU A 7 -11.68 5.32 -4.47
N ALA A 8 -12.75 4.79 -5.05
CA ALA A 8 -12.80 3.42 -5.55
C ALA A 8 -11.71 3.16 -6.60
N ARG A 9 -11.49 4.11 -7.51
CA ARG A 9 -10.43 4.03 -8.53
C ARG A 9 -9.05 4.13 -7.92
N GLU A 10 -8.84 5.02 -6.95
CA GLU A 10 -7.56 5.15 -6.23
C GLU A 10 -7.18 3.84 -5.55
N VAL A 11 -8.13 3.21 -4.83
CA VAL A 11 -7.92 1.92 -4.16
C VAL A 11 -7.61 0.80 -5.15
N LYS A 12 -8.40 0.68 -6.23
CA LYS A 12 -8.15 -0.33 -7.29
C LYS A 12 -6.79 -0.16 -7.95
N ALA A 13 -6.42 1.09 -8.27
CA ALA A 13 -5.15 1.39 -8.92
C ALA A 13 -3.96 1.06 -8.00
N TRP A 14 -4.04 1.42 -6.72
CA TRP A 14 -3.04 1.03 -5.74
C TRP A 14 -2.90 -0.49 -5.63
N ARG A 15 -4.03 -1.20 -5.53
CA ARG A 15 -4.06 -2.66 -5.44
C ARG A 15 -3.40 -3.33 -6.65
N ALA A 16 -3.76 -2.88 -7.85
CA ALA A 16 -3.19 -3.38 -9.10
C ALA A 16 -1.69 -3.09 -9.21
N LYS A 17 -1.24 -1.88 -8.84
CA LYS A 17 0.17 -1.50 -8.84
C LYS A 17 1.00 -2.37 -7.87
N GLY A 18 0.44 -2.70 -6.71
CA GLY A 18 1.08 -3.58 -5.72
C GLY A 18 0.96 -5.07 -6.01
N GLY A 19 0.24 -5.48 -7.05
CA GLY A 19 -0.01 -6.89 -7.36
C GLY A 19 -0.87 -7.61 -6.30
N PHE A 20 -1.65 -6.86 -5.51
CA PHE A 20 -2.42 -7.42 -4.41
C PHE A 20 -3.74 -8.04 -4.88
N THR A 21 -4.10 -9.18 -4.28
CA THR A 21 -5.48 -9.67 -4.25
C THR A 21 -6.32 -8.77 -3.33
N ALA A 22 -7.66 -8.81 -3.46
CA ALA A 22 -8.53 -8.07 -2.54
C ALA A 22 -8.31 -8.46 -1.07
N GLU A 23 -8.05 -9.75 -0.81
CA GLU A 23 -7.78 -10.27 0.53
C GLU A 23 -6.45 -9.77 1.09
N SER A 24 -5.36 -9.86 0.32
CA SER A 24 -4.05 -9.35 0.78
C SER A 24 -4.05 -7.84 0.98
N ALA A 25 -4.70 -7.07 0.11
CA ALA A 25 -4.87 -5.63 0.27
C ALA A 25 -5.67 -5.27 1.53
N ALA A 26 -6.74 -6.01 1.81
CA ALA A 26 -7.54 -5.82 3.01
C ALA A 26 -6.72 -6.11 4.28
N ASN A 27 -5.90 -7.17 4.26
CA ASN A 27 -4.98 -7.49 5.35
C ASN A 27 -3.91 -6.40 5.56
N VAL A 28 -3.33 -5.86 4.49
CA VAL A 28 -2.35 -4.75 4.57
C VAL A 28 -2.97 -3.50 5.19
N LEU A 29 -4.23 -3.21 4.86
CA LEU A 29 -4.97 -2.06 5.39
C LEU A 29 -5.61 -2.32 6.76
N GLY A 30 -5.60 -3.57 7.25
CA GLY A 30 -6.23 -3.94 8.52
C GLY A 30 -7.75 -3.80 8.53
N ILE A 31 -8.41 -3.99 7.38
CA ILE A 31 -9.86 -3.91 7.24
C ILE A 31 -10.46 -5.23 6.73
N PRO A 32 -11.75 -5.51 6.98
CA PRO A 32 -12.41 -6.67 6.39
C PRO A 32 -12.40 -6.60 4.85
N LYS A 33 -12.20 -7.74 4.18
CA LYS A 33 -12.27 -7.86 2.71
C LYS A 33 -13.55 -7.24 2.13
N ARG A 34 -14.70 -7.50 2.77
CA ARG A 34 -16.00 -6.96 2.34
C ARG A 34 -16.05 -5.43 2.39
N THR A 35 -15.31 -4.81 3.32
CA THR A 35 -15.18 -3.35 3.39
C THR A 35 -14.38 -2.83 2.20
N LEU A 36 -13.24 -3.46 1.89
CA LEU A 36 -12.45 -3.10 0.71
C LEU A 36 -13.27 -3.24 -0.57
N GLU A 37 -13.97 -4.35 -0.75
CA GLU A 37 -14.83 -4.60 -1.92
C GLU A 37 -15.94 -3.56 -2.05
N GLY A 38 -16.60 -3.19 -0.95
CA GLY A 38 -17.61 -2.13 -0.96
C GLY A 38 -17.03 -0.77 -1.37
N ILE A 39 -15.82 -0.44 -0.92
CA ILE A 39 -15.12 0.79 -1.34
C ILE A 39 -14.81 0.73 -2.84
N GLU A 40 -14.26 -0.38 -3.32
CA GLU A 40 -13.96 -0.62 -4.73
C GLU A 40 -15.20 -0.59 -5.65
N GLN A 41 -16.39 -0.85 -5.10
CA GLN A 41 -17.69 -0.75 -5.78
C GLN A 41 -18.29 0.67 -5.73
N GLY A 42 -17.66 1.63 -5.04
CA GLY A 42 -18.14 3.01 -4.95
C GLY A 42 -19.10 3.27 -3.78
N ARG A 43 -19.23 2.35 -2.82
CA ARG A 43 -19.99 2.58 -1.57
C ARG A 43 -19.41 3.75 -0.75
N GLY A 44 -18.14 4.06 -0.97
CA GLY A 44 -17.39 5.06 -0.21
C GLY A 44 -16.84 4.50 1.09
N PHE A 45 -16.16 5.37 1.83
CA PHE A 45 -15.62 5.08 3.16
C PHE A 45 -15.84 6.31 4.04
N PRO A 46 -16.27 6.17 5.31
CA PRO A 46 -16.55 7.32 6.18
C PRO A 46 -15.36 8.28 6.36
N TYR A 47 -14.14 7.76 6.28
CA TYR A 47 -12.91 8.53 6.47
C TYR A 47 -11.99 8.42 5.25
N PRO A 48 -12.36 8.99 4.08
CA PRO A 48 -11.65 8.75 2.83
C PRO A 48 -10.21 9.27 2.86
N VAL A 49 -9.95 10.35 3.61
CA VAL A 49 -8.60 10.89 3.81
C VAL A 49 -7.73 9.92 4.61
N LEU A 50 -8.26 9.33 5.69
CA LEU A 50 -7.54 8.34 6.49
C LEU A 50 -7.15 7.12 5.65
N LEU A 51 -8.04 6.66 4.78
CA LEU A 51 -7.76 5.53 3.89
C LEU A 51 -6.61 5.86 2.91
N ARG A 52 -6.58 7.07 2.35
CA ARG A 52 -5.49 7.51 1.46
C ARG A 52 -4.14 7.54 2.19
N VAL A 53 -4.11 8.11 3.40
CA VAL A 53 -2.89 8.16 4.24
C VAL A 53 -2.41 6.73 4.56
N ALA A 54 -3.32 5.81 4.87
CA ALA A 54 -2.97 4.42 5.13
C ALA A 54 -2.34 3.76 3.88
N ILE A 55 -2.92 3.97 2.70
CA ILE A 55 -2.39 3.45 1.42
C ILE A 55 -0.98 4.00 1.13
N GLU A 56 -0.78 5.31 1.28
CA GLU A 56 0.51 5.95 1.06
C GLU A 56 1.57 5.43 2.03
N SER A 57 1.25 5.36 3.32
CA SER A 57 2.14 4.85 4.37
C SER A 57 2.61 3.42 4.09
N LYS A 58 1.69 2.53 3.70
CA LYS A 58 2.04 1.14 3.38
C LYS A 58 2.88 1.02 2.11
N THR A 59 2.65 1.88 1.13
CA THR A 59 3.44 1.92 -0.11
C THR A 59 4.89 2.31 0.16
N LEU A 60 5.10 3.36 0.96
CA LEU A 60 6.43 3.82 1.35
C LEU A 60 7.19 2.77 2.18
N SER A 61 6.50 2.11 3.11
CA SER A 61 7.10 1.05 3.92
C SER A 61 7.60 -0.13 3.06
N LEU A 62 6.83 -0.54 2.04
CA LEU A 62 7.23 -1.63 1.15
C LEU A 62 8.43 -1.23 0.28
N GLN A 63 8.44 0.01 -0.22
CA GLN A 63 9.59 0.53 -0.98
C GLN A 63 10.85 0.56 -0.12
N ALA A 64 10.78 1.04 1.12
CA ALA A 64 11.92 1.05 2.03
C ALA A 64 12.49 -0.36 2.30
N MET A 65 11.62 -1.38 2.43
CA MET A 65 12.06 -2.78 2.60
C MET A 65 12.73 -3.35 1.33
N LEU A 66 12.26 -2.98 0.14
CA LEU A 66 12.86 -3.38 -1.13
C LEU A 66 14.22 -2.68 -1.37
N GLU A 67 14.37 -1.45 -0.94
CA GLU A 67 15.63 -0.71 -1.05
C GLU A 67 16.72 -1.26 -0.12
N ASP A 68 16.36 -1.73 1.08
CA ASP A 68 17.35 -2.27 2.03
C ASP A 68 17.83 -3.70 1.68
N SER A 69 17.06 -4.42 0.87
CA SER A 69 17.39 -5.75 0.36
C SER A 69 18.23 -5.75 -0.92
N SER A 70 18.57 -4.57 -1.47
CA SER A 70 19.45 -4.47 -2.63
C SER A 70 20.93 -4.84 -2.30
N PRO A 71 21.59 -5.71 -3.10
CA PRO A 71 22.98 -6.16 -2.86
C PRO A 71 24.02 -5.02 -2.78
N VAL A 72 23.71 -3.87 -3.38
CA VAL A 72 24.59 -2.70 -3.44
C VAL A 72 24.87 -2.10 -2.04
N LYS A 73 23.89 -2.10 -1.13
CA LYS A 73 24.09 -1.59 0.25
C LYS A 73 24.81 -2.58 1.17
N GLN A 74 24.62 -3.89 0.97
CA GLN A 74 25.31 -4.90 1.78
C GLN A 74 26.84 -4.89 1.55
N ARG A 75 27.28 -4.52 0.33
CA ARG A 75 28.70 -4.40 -0.01
C ARG A 75 29.39 -3.24 0.70
N GLN A 76 28.68 -2.14 0.97
CA GLN A 76 29.23 -0.97 1.67
C GLN A 76 29.31 -1.14 3.20
N ARG A 77 28.38 -1.88 3.82
CA ARG A 77 28.40 -2.14 5.26
C ARG A 77 29.55 -3.06 5.68
N LYS A 78 29.94 -4.03 4.84
CA LYS A 78 31.10 -4.91 5.12
C LYS A 78 32.45 -4.18 5.08
N THR A 79 32.60 -3.18 4.23
CA THR A 79 33.87 -2.43 4.09
C THR A 79 34.09 -1.37 5.17
N GLN A 80 33.11 -1.07 6.02
CA GLN A 80 33.24 -0.09 7.12
C GLN A 80 33.43 -0.74 8.51
N SER A 81 33.29 -2.07 8.62
CA SER A 81 33.53 -2.81 9.87
C SER A 81 34.94 -3.42 9.98
N GLU A 82 35.83 -3.09 9.04
CA GLU A 82 37.24 -3.52 9.04
C GLU A 82 38.17 -2.29 9.16
N ILE A 83 38.02 -1.51 10.25
CA ILE A 83 39.05 -0.58 10.75
C ILE A 83 39.01 -0.61 12.27
#